data_AF-A0A316NC97-F1
#
_entry.id   AF-A0A316NC97-F1
#
_cell.length_a   1.000
_cell.length_b   1.000
_cell.length_c   1.000
_cell.angle_alpha   90.00
_cell.angle_beta   90.00
_cell.angle_gamma   90.00
#
_symmetry.space_group_name_H-M   'P 1'
#
loop_
_entity.id
_entity.type
_entity.pdbx_description
1 polymer ?
#
loop_
_entity_poly.entity_id
_entity_poly.type
_entity_poly.pdbx_seq_one_letter_code
_entity_poly.pdbx_strand_id
1 'polypeptide(L)'
;MAEKEVKEKENETVDEDFKDVKKANKKNPVLKVISIILWVLILAWLVVVIFDFYKVSQEEDPVFCISKETITYDDGTVDLCTGLGYKVYNYNRASISGYEFGPFWIEERTEQ
;
A
#
# COMPACT_ATOMS: atom_id res chain seq x y z
N MET A 1 -19.58 15.95 53.71
CA MET A 1 -19.68 14.50 53.45
C MET A 1 -19.69 14.22 51.94
N ALA A 2 -20.47 14.97 51.16
CA ALA A 2 -20.50 14.86 49.69
C ALA A 2 -19.13 15.02 48.98
N GLU A 3 -18.27 15.94 49.43
CA GLU A 3 -16.99 16.20 48.75
C GLU A 3 -15.95 15.08 48.89
N LYS A 4 -16.04 14.26 49.95
CA LYS A 4 -15.16 13.10 50.13
C LYS A 4 -15.57 11.94 49.22
N GLU A 5 -16.88 11.70 49.09
CA GLU A 5 -17.43 10.62 48.26
C GLU A 5 -17.22 10.87 46.76
N VAL A 6 -17.21 12.13 46.33
CA VAL A 6 -16.92 12.49 44.92
C VAL A 6 -15.46 12.24 44.57
N LYS A 7 -14.52 12.57 45.46
CA LYS A 7 -13.07 12.35 45.23
C LYS A 7 -12.68 10.88 45.27
N GLU A 8 -13.34 10.09 46.11
CA GLU A 8 -13.11 8.65 46.21
C GLU A 8 -13.58 7.94 44.93
N LYS A 9 -14.77 8.29 44.43
CA LYS A 9 -15.28 7.76 43.15
C LYS A 9 -14.46 8.17 41.94
N GLU A 10 -14.00 9.42 41.90
CA GLU A 10 -13.15 9.91 40.80
C GLU A 10 -11.81 9.13 40.77
N ASN A 11 -11.20 8.91 41.92
CA ASN A 11 -9.95 8.15 42.03
C ASN A 11 -10.14 6.67 41.64
N GLU A 12 -11.26 6.06 42.06
CA GLU A 12 -11.60 4.67 41.70
C GLU A 12 -11.85 4.51 40.19
N THR A 13 -12.56 5.47 39.56
CA THR A 13 -12.77 5.47 38.10
C THR A 13 -11.48 5.71 37.31
N VAL A 14 -10.59 6.57 37.81
CA VAL A 14 -9.29 6.83 37.16
C VAL A 14 -8.38 5.60 37.25
N ASP A 15 -8.40 4.88 38.38
CA ASP A 15 -7.61 3.66 38.58
C ASP A 15 -8.12 2.47 37.74
N GLU A 16 -9.43 2.37 37.50
CA GLU A 16 -10.00 1.35 36.60
C GLU A 16 -9.72 1.66 35.12
N ASP A 17 -9.88 2.91 34.68
CA ASP A 17 -9.59 3.32 33.30
C ASP A 17 -8.09 3.13 32.97
N PHE A 18 -7.19 3.41 33.93
CA PHE A 18 -5.76 3.14 33.78
C PHE A 18 -5.41 1.65 33.76
N LYS A 19 -6.21 0.79 34.39
CA LYS A 19 -6.02 -0.67 34.34
C LYS A 19 -6.46 -1.23 32.99
N ASP A 20 -7.54 -0.73 32.39
CA ASP A 20 -8.00 -1.18 31.07
C ASP A 20 -7.07 -0.74 29.93
N VAL A 21 -6.47 0.46 30.01
CA VAL A 21 -5.40 0.88 29.07
C VAL A 21 -4.17 -0.03 29.18
N LYS A 22 -3.82 -0.51 30.39
CA LYS A 22 -2.70 -1.44 30.59
C LYS A 22 -3.03 -2.89 30.21
N LYS A 23 -4.30 -3.27 30.10
CA LYS A 23 -4.77 -4.65 29.85
C LYS A 23 -4.85 -5.01 28.35
N ALA A 24 -4.33 -4.19 27.45
CA ALA A 24 -4.22 -4.52 26.02
C ALA A 24 -2.85 -5.11 25.62
N ASN A 25 -1.99 -5.50 26.57
CA ASN A 25 -0.67 -6.07 26.25
C ASN A 25 -0.51 -7.52 26.76
N LYS A 26 -1.46 -8.39 26.40
CA LYS A 26 -1.17 -9.83 26.37
C LYS A 26 -0.23 -10.06 25.19
N LYS A 27 1.09 -10.03 25.46
CA LYS A 27 2.16 -10.30 24.49
C LYS A 27 2.05 -11.76 24.03
N ASN A 28 1.12 -12.05 23.12
CA ASN A 28 1.06 -13.35 22.47
C ASN A 28 2.31 -13.45 21.58
N PRO A 29 3.25 -14.37 21.84
CA PRO A 29 4.49 -14.48 21.06
C PRO A 29 4.19 -14.71 19.57
N VAL A 30 3.05 -15.34 19.26
CA VAL A 30 2.54 -15.55 17.91
C VAL A 30 2.28 -14.23 17.16
N LEU A 31 1.69 -13.23 17.80
CA LEU A 31 1.42 -11.92 17.18
C LEU A 31 2.72 -11.17 16.84
N LYS A 32 3.76 -11.33 17.67
CA LYS A 32 5.08 -10.75 17.39
C LYS A 32 5.72 -11.39 16.16
N VAL A 33 5.64 -12.71 16.03
CA VAL A 33 6.20 -13.43 14.87
C VAL A 33 5.45 -13.05 13.59
N ILE A 34 4.12 -13.00 13.62
CA ILE A 34 3.31 -12.55 12.47
C ILE A 34 3.68 -11.12 12.07
N SER A 35 3.85 -10.22 13.03
CA SER A 35 4.25 -8.84 12.75
C SER A 35 5.61 -8.75 12.05
N ILE A 36 6.59 -9.55 12.49
CA ILE A 36 7.90 -9.61 11.84
C ILE A 36 7.77 -10.13 10.40
N ILE A 37 7.01 -11.20 10.18
CA ILE A 37 6.79 -11.77 8.84
C ILE A 37 6.14 -10.73 7.91
N LEU A 38 5.10 -10.03 8.38
CA LEU A 38 4.44 -8.98 7.61
C LEU A 38 5.42 -7.84 7.24
N TRP A 39 6.27 -7.43 8.18
CA TRP A 39 7.30 -6.42 7.92
C TRP A 39 8.29 -6.87 6.84
N VAL A 40 8.74 -8.12 6.88
CA VAL A 40 9.64 -8.68 5.85
C VAL A 40 8.96 -8.72 4.49
N LEU A 41 7.68 -9.12 4.42
CA LEU A 41 6.91 -9.14 3.17
C LEU A 41 6.74 -7.75 2.58
N ILE A 42 6.42 -6.74 3.39
CA ILE A 42 6.31 -5.35 2.95
C ILE A 42 7.65 -4.84 2.42
N LEU A 43 8.75 -5.16 3.11
CA LEU A 43 10.09 -4.73 2.69
C LEU A 43 10.49 -5.37 1.35
N ALA A 44 10.24 -6.67 1.20
CA ALA A 44 10.50 -7.39 -0.06
C ALA A 44 9.65 -6.84 -1.20
N TRP A 45 8.36 -6.57 -0.96
CA TRP A 45 7.47 -5.95 -1.92
C TRP A 45 7.97 -4.55 -2.34
N LEU A 46 8.40 -3.72 -1.38
CA LEU A 46 8.96 -2.39 -1.68
C LEU A 46 10.19 -2.47 -2.59
N VAL A 47 11.09 -3.42 -2.36
CA VAL A 47 12.27 -3.62 -3.22
C VAL A 47 11.85 -3.94 -4.66
N VAL A 48 10.85 -4.80 -4.84
CA VAL A 48 10.31 -5.12 -6.17
C VAL A 48 9.73 -3.88 -6.84
N VAL A 49 8.88 -3.13 -6.14
CA VAL A 49 8.26 -1.90 -6.68
C VAL A 49 9.32 -0.88 -7.08
N ILE A 50 10.33 -0.64 -6.25
CA ILE A 50 11.42 0.30 -6.55
C ILE A 50 12.25 -0.17 -7.75
N PHE A 51 12.53 -1.47 -7.84
CA PHE A 51 13.28 -2.04 -8.95
C PHE A 51 12.52 -1.91 -10.28
N ASP A 52 11.23 -2.21 -10.29
CA ASP A 52 10.39 -2.04 -11.48
C ASP A 52 10.24 -0.56 -11.85
N PHE A 53 10.09 0.33 -10.86
CA PHE A 53 10.10 1.77 -11.11
C PHE A 53 11.41 2.23 -11.77
N TYR A 54 12.56 1.75 -11.29
CA TYR A 54 13.85 2.06 -11.89
C TYR A 54 13.98 1.52 -13.33
N LYS A 55 13.46 0.33 -13.62
CA LYS A 55 13.40 -0.24 -14.97
C LYS A 55 12.53 0.59 -15.91
N VAL A 56 11.30 0.91 -15.48
CA VAL A 56 10.36 1.73 -16.26
C VAL A 56 10.91 3.13 -16.50
N SER A 57 11.64 3.70 -15.53
CA SER A 57 12.32 5.00 -15.71
C SER A 57 13.44 4.98 -16.76
N GLN A 58 13.93 3.80 -17.13
CA GLN A 58 14.88 3.59 -18.21
C GLN A 58 14.20 3.10 -19.50
N GLU A 59 12.88 3.27 -19.60
CA GLU A 59 12.09 2.86 -20.76
C GLU A 59 12.12 1.34 -21.03
N GLU A 60 12.39 0.55 -19.99
CA GLU A 60 12.36 -0.91 -20.02
C GLU A 60 11.08 -1.46 -19.38
N ASP A 61 10.64 -2.63 -19.86
CA ASP A 61 9.47 -3.30 -19.30
C ASP A 61 9.68 -3.70 -17.82
N PRO A 62 8.67 -3.53 -16.95
CA PRO A 62 8.71 -4.00 -15.58
C PRO A 62 8.82 -5.53 -15.53
N VAL A 63 9.56 -6.04 -14.55
CA VAL A 63 9.80 -7.48 -14.41
C VAL A 63 8.58 -8.17 -13.80
N PHE A 64 7.93 -7.53 -12.82
CA PHE A 64 6.75 -8.10 -12.15
C PHE A 64 5.43 -7.58 -12.72
N CYS A 65 4.95 -8.23 -13.77
CA CYS A 65 3.57 -8.08 -14.25
C CYS A 65 2.72 -9.28 -13.81
N ILE A 66 1.72 -9.05 -12.95
CA ILE A 66 0.71 -10.07 -12.63
C ILE A 66 -0.23 -10.27 -13.82
N SER A 67 -0.65 -9.17 -14.44
CA SER A 67 -1.47 -9.18 -15.64
C SER A 67 -0.83 -8.30 -16.71
N LYS A 68 -0.99 -8.73 -17.96
CA LYS A 68 -0.62 -7.96 -19.14
C LYS A 68 -1.83 -7.88 -20.06
N GLU A 69 -2.20 -6.68 -20.45
CA GLU A 69 -3.24 -6.42 -21.45
C GLU A 69 -2.67 -5.48 -22.50
N THR A 70 -3.03 -5.70 -23.76
CA THR A 70 -2.67 -4.81 -24.86
C THR A 70 -3.97 -4.27 -25.46
N ILE A 71 -4.12 -2.96 -25.46
CA ILE A 71 -5.28 -2.26 -26.00
C ILE A 71 -4.86 -1.66 -27.35
N THR A 72 -5.59 -2.02 -28.41
CA THR A 72 -5.33 -1.53 -29.76
C THR A 72 -6.24 -0.37 -30.10
N TYR A 73 -5.65 0.72 -30.58
CA TYR A 73 -6.32 1.92 -31.07
C TYR A 73 -6.01 2.12 -32.57
N ASP A 74 -6.73 3.03 -33.22
CA ASP A 74 -6.54 3.31 -34.66
C ASP A 74 -5.15 3.89 -34.97
N ASP A 75 -4.51 4.54 -33.99
CA ASP A 75 -3.22 5.23 -34.11
C ASP A 75 -2.07 4.53 -33.35
N GLY A 76 -2.28 3.32 -32.84
CA GLY A 76 -1.24 2.51 -32.20
C GLY A 76 -1.75 1.58 -31.11
N THR A 77 -0.87 1.19 -30.18
CA THR A 77 -1.21 0.25 -29.09
C THR A 77 -0.80 0.79 -27.74
N VAL A 78 -1.49 0.36 -26.69
CA VAL A 78 -1.15 0.64 -25.30
C VAL A 78 -0.97 -0.69 -24.57
N ASP A 79 0.23 -0.94 -24.04
CA ASP A 79 0.50 -2.11 -23.24
C ASP A 79 0.36 -1.77 -21.76
N LEU A 80 -0.60 -2.41 -21.10
CA LEU A 80 -0.85 -2.31 -19.68
C LEU A 80 -0.22 -3.50 -18.95
N CYS A 81 0.71 -3.21 -18.05
CA CYS A 81 1.20 -4.15 -17.07
C CYS A 81 0.63 -3.79 -15.68
N THR A 82 -0.09 -4.73 -15.06
CA THR A 82 -0.55 -4.58 -13.66
C THR A 82 0.39 -5.34 -12.73
N GLY A 83 1.10 -4.61 -11.87
CA GLY A 83 1.96 -5.15 -10.83
C GLY A 83 1.27 -5.27 -9.48
N LEU A 84 2.04 -5.58 -8.43
CA LEU A 84 1.54 -5.65 -7.06
C LEU A 84 1.30 -4.23 -6.52
N GLY A 85 0.09 -3.71 -6.68
CA GLY A 85 -0.32 -2.40 -6.15
C GLY A 85 0.04 -1.20 -7.04
N TYR A 86 0.53 -1.44 -8.25
CA TYR A 86 0.85 -0.41 -9.24
C TYR A 86 0.45 -0.89 -10.65
N LYS A 87 0.36 0.05 -11.58
CA LYS A 87 0.13 -0.18 -13.01
C LYS A 87 1.18 0.57 -13.82
N VAL A 88 1.54 0.00 -14.95
CA VAL A 88 2.45 0.60 -15.93
C VAL A 88 1.75 0.59 -17.27
N TYR A 89 1.58 1.77 -17.86
CA TYR A 89 1.12 1.93 -19.22
C TYR A 89 2.31 2.25 -20.12
N ASN A 90 2.47 1.50 -21.20
CA ASN A 90 3.42 1.79 -22.26
C ASN A 90 2.63 2.23 -23.48
N TYR A 91 2.65 3.53 -23.76
CA TYR A 91 1.93 4.11 -24.88
C TYR A 91 2.81 4.05 -26.13
N ASN A 92 2.39 3.21 -27.08
CA ASN A 92 2.95 3.10 -28.42
C ASN A 92 1.95 3.65 -29.43
N ARG A 93 1.43 4.86 -29.18
CA ARG A 93 0.46 5.56 -30.03
C ARG A 93 1.08 6.80 -30.66
N ALA A 94 0.59 7.19 -31.84
CA ALA A 94 1.04 8.42 -32.50
C ALA A 94 0.68 9.69 -31.69
N SER A 95 -0.43 9.63 -30.95
CA SER A 95 -0.94 10.68 -30.08
C SER A 95 -0.18 10.85 -28.76
N ILE A 96 0.09 9.74 -28.09
CA ILE A 96 0.69 9.68 -26.75
C ILE A 96 1.79 8.62 -26.80
N SER A 97 3.00 9.01 -26.41
CA SER A 97 4.15 8.11 -26.34
C SER A 97 4.83 8.16 -24.98
N GLY A 98 5.33 7.01 -24.54
CA GLY A 98 6.15 6.88 -23.33
C GLY A 98 5.53 5.97 -22.26
N TYR A 99 6.22 5.89 -21.13
CA TYR A 99 5.81 5.08 -19.99
C TYR A 99 5.13 5.91 -18.91
N GLU A 100 4.07 5.36 -18.35
CA GLU A 100 3.38 5.92 -17.19
C GLU A 100 3.30 4.87 -16.09
N PHE A 101 4.05 5.14 -15.02
CA PHE A 101 4.01 4.35 -13.80
C PHE A 101 3.08 5.03 -12.80
N GLY A 102 2.10 4.30 -12.30
CA GLY A 102 1.16 4.83 -11.31
C GLY A 102 0.64 3.78 -10.35
N PRO A 103 -0.07 4.19 -9.30
CA PRO A 103 -0.74 3.26 -8.40
C PRO A 103 -1.85 2.47 -9.14
N PHE A 104 -2.34 1.37 -8.56
CA PHE A 104 -3.30 0.49 -9.24
C PHE A 104 -4.64 1.16 -9.64
N TRP A 105 -4.97 2.30 -9.03
CA TRP A 105 -6.16 3.10 -9.33
C TRP A 105 -5.92 4.17 -10.40
N ILE A 106 -4.74 4.24 -11.02
CA ILE A 106 -4.53 5.11 -12.17
C ILE A 106 -5.36 4.59 -13.35
N GLU A 107 -6.02 5.51 -14.04
CA GLU A 107 -6.77 5.26 -15.26
C GLU A 107 -5.87 5.51 -16.47
N GLU A 108 -6.15 4.80 -17.56
CA GLU A 108 -5.45 5.02 -18.83
C GLU A 108 -5.68 6.46 -19.32
N ARG A 109 -4.63 7.11 -19.81
CA ARG A 109 -4.82 8.37 -20.54
C ARG A 109 -5.41 8.10 -21.91
N THR A 110 -6.65 8.52 -22.08
CA THR A 110 -7.23 8.75 -23.40
C THR A 110 -6.85 10.15 -23.88
N GLU A 111 -6.67 10.34 -25.18
CA GLU A 111 -6.60 11.69 -25.75
C GLU A 111 -7.82 12.51 -25.30
N GLN A 112 -7.58 13.79 -24.94
CA GLN A 112 -8.63 14.76 -24.66
C GLN A 112 -9.10 15.44 -25.94
#